data_AF-A0A1S3DL77-F1
#
_entry.id   AF-A0A1S3DL77-F1
#
_cell.length_a   1.000
_cell.length_b   1.000
_cell.length_c   1.000
_cell.angle_alpha   90.00
_cell.angle_beta   90.00
_cell.angle_gamma   90.00
#
_symmetry.space_group_name_H-M   'P 1'
#
loop_
_entity.id
_entity.type
_entity.pdbx_description
1 polymer ?
#
loop_
_entity_poly.entity_id
_entity_poly.type
_entity_poly.pdbx_seq_one_letter_code
_entity_poly.pdbx_strand_id
1 'polypeptide(L)'
;MADTPPTSPVEEPPYLGLEDDPPADTSGSFDDRIASDIAALDNLECEEEATRPAPLSHCSDHVSCEDLLEFSKDTKGKERGVSSDEVRIMTKIFGAKISPDQCVSILNAVDWNIHRAIKLTRLEMLLEDNHCNGMDRQGQVSALESAAWDVTKAATMLISN
;
A
#
# COMPACT_ATOMS: atom_id res chain seq x y z
N MET A 1 2.11 45.58 30.85
CA MET A 1 3.45 45.29 30.32
C MET A 1 3.34 43.99 29.54
N ALA A 2 3.16 44.10 28.22
CA ALA A 2 3.17 42.97 27.30
C ALA A 2 4.45 43.11 26.48
N ASP A 3 5.41 42.22 26.72
CA ASP A 3 6.70 42.15 26.04
C ASP A 3 6.55 41.19 24.86
N THR A 4 6.45 41.73 23.64
CA THR A 4 6.66 40.98 22.41
C THR A 4 8.13 41.08 22.03
N PRO A 5 8.87 39.96 21.90
CA PRO A 5 10.24 39.98 21.42
C PRO A 5 10.30 40.25 19.90
N PRO A 6 11.38 40.87 19.40
CA PRO A 6 11.47 41.41 18.05
C PRO A 6 11.81 40.35 16.99
N THR A 7 11.17 40.48 15.82
CA THR A 7 11.49 39.76 14.57
C THR A 7 12.79 40.31 13.96
N SER A 8 13.81 39.45 13.82
CA SER A 8 14.98 39.74 12.97
C SER A 8 14.71 39.32 11.51
N PRO A 9 15.20 40.04 10.49
CA PRO A 9 15.01 39.67 9.09
C PRO A 9 16.01 38.56 8.68
N VAL A 10 15.54 37.61 7.88
CA VAL A 10 16.36 36.56 7.24
C VAL A 10 17.03 37.16 6.01
N GLU A 11 18.36 37.11 5.97
CA GLU A 11 19.21 37.53 4.85
C GLU A 11 19.15 36.48 3.72
N GLU A 12 18.67 36.85 2.53
CA GLU A 12 18.71 36.01 1.33
C GLU A 12 20.10 36.09 0.65
N PRO A 13 20.71 34.96 0.24
CA PRO A 13 21.94 34.99 -0.53
C PRO A 13 21.70 35.40 -2.00
N PRO A 14 22.69 36.02 -2.66
CA PRO A 14 22.50 36.72 -3.91
C PRO A 14 22.34 35.76 -5.10
N TYR A 15 21.33 36.04 -5.92
CA TYR A 15 21.08 35.44 -7.22
C TYR A 15 22.18 35.88 -8.20
N LEU A 16 23.19 35.04 -8.43
CA LEU A 16 24.17 35.24 -9.50
C LEU A 16 23.67 34.56 -10.76
N GLY A 17 23.06 35.39 -11.62
CA GLY A 17 22.89 35.08 -13.03
C GLY A 17 24.24 34.96 -13.71
N LEU A 18 24.40 33.89 -14.48
CA LEU A 18 25.38 33.78 -15.55
C LEU A 18 24.61 33.35 -16.79
N GLU A 19 24.21 34.37 -17.55
CA GLU A 19 23.98 34.27 -18.98
C GLU A 19 25.33 33.96 -19.64
N ASP A 20 25.42 32.84 -20.36
CA ASP A 20 26.34 32.70 -21.48
C ASP A 20 25.80 31.58 -22.39
N ASP A 21 25.03 31.99 -23.39
CA ASP A 21 24.67 31.18 -24.55
C ASP A 21 25.69 31.51 -25.64
N PRO A 22 26.47 30.53 -26.13
CA PRO A 22 26.96 30.66 -27.50
C PRO A 22 26.84 29.34 -28.29
N PRO A 23 26.93 29.45 -29.62
CA PRO A 23 25.84 29.32 -30.57
C PRO A 23 25.45 27.87 -30.89
N ALA A 24 24.19 27.69 -31.31
CA ALA A 24 23.68 26.45 -31.88
C ALA A 24 24.50 25.99 -33.10
N ASP A 25 25.32 24.95 -32.92
CA ASP A 25 25.64 23.99 -34.00
C ASP A 25 26.20 22.66 -33.43
N THR A 26 25.38 21.93 -32.68
CA THR A 26 25.66 20.51 -32.36
C THR A 26 24.42 19.63 -32.54
N SER A 27 23.55 19.96 -33.51
CA SER A 27 22.37 19.13 -33.77
C SER A 27 22.70 17.81 -34.48
N GLY A 28 23.91 17.63 -35.02
CA GLY A 28 24.36 16.34 -35.59
C GLY A 28 25.05 15.43 -34.58
N SER A 29 25.81 16.00 -33.63
CA SER A 29 26.67 15.20 -32.76
C SER A 29 25.93 14.37 -31.72
N PHE A 30 24.75 14.81 -31.27
CA PHE A 30 23.98 14.07 -30.27
C PHE A 30 23.17 12.94 -30.92
N ASP A 31 22.53 13.20 -32.06
CA ASP A 31 21.81 12.18 -32.84
C ASP A 31 22.76 11.12 -33.40
N ASP A 32 23.94 11.50 -33.91
CA ASP A 32 24.96 10.55 -34.36
C ASP A 32 25.50 9.70 -33.21
N ARG A 33 25.63 10.30 -32.01
CA ARG A 33 26.04 9.58 -30.80
C ARG A 33 24.95 8.62 -30.33
N ILE A 34 23.68 9.04 -30.32
CA ILE A 34 22.56 8.16 -30.01
C ILE A 34 22.48 7.02 -31.02
N ALA A 35 22.61 7.32 -32.32
CA ALA A 35 22.58 6.31 -33.38
C ALA A 35 23.73 5.31 -33.24
N SER A 36 24.93 5.80 -32.88
CA SER A 36 26.09 4.96 -32.60
C SER A 36 25.92 4.12 -31.33
N ASP A 37 25.35 4.68 -30.26
CA ASP A 37 25.10 3.97 -29.00
C ASP A 37 24.02 2.90 -29.19
N ILE A 38 22.96 3.18 -29.94
CA ILE A 38 21.92 2.20 -30.29
C ILE A 38 22.50 1.08 -31.15
N ALA A 39 23.29 1.42 -32.17
CA ALA A 39 23.95 0.43 -33.02
C ALA A 39 24.95 -0.44 -32.24
N ALA A 40 25.63 0.13 -31.23
CA ALA A 40 26.52 -0.62 -30.34
C ALA A 40 25.76 -1.58 -29.41
N LEU A 41 24.56 -1.22 -28.96
CA LEU A 41 23.70 -2.08 -28.13
C LEU A 41 23.19 -3.31 -28.91
N ASP A 42 22.86 -3.15 -30.21
CA ASP A 42 22.47 -4.27 -31.08
C ASP A 42 23.61 -5.25 -31.37
N ASN A 43 24.86 -4.79 -31.22
CA ASN A 43 26.07 -5.56 -31.55
C ASN A 43 26.75 -6.19 -30.33
N LEU A 44 26.17 -6.02 -29.13
CA LEU A 44 26.53 -6.82 -27.96
C LEU A 44 25.94 -8.22 -28.16
N GLU A 45 26.79 -9.14 -28.62
CA GLU A 45 26.50 -10.57 -28.54
C GLU A 45 26.29 -10.89 -27.05
N CYS A 46 25.08 -11.35 -26.67
CA CYS A 46 24.93 -12.10 -25.43
C CYS A 46 25.90 -13.28 -25.53
N GLU A 47 26.97 -13.26 -24.74
CA GLU A 47 27.95 -14.34 -24.69
C GLU A 47 27.29 -15.61 -24.14
N GLU A 48 26.54 -16.33 -24.98
CA GLU A 48 26.19 -17.72 -24.77
C GLU A 48 26.81 -18.55 -25.90
N GLU A 49 27.81 -19.34 -25.51
CA GLU A 49 28.37 -20.42 -26.29
C GLU A 49 27.23 -21.32 -26.81
N ALA A 50 26.88 -21.20 -28.09
CA ALA A 50 26.68 -22.30 -29.06
C ALA A 50 25.77 -21.92 -30.25
N THR A 51 26.37 -21.92 -31.45
CA THR A 51 25.81 -22.47 -32.70
C THR A 51 24.34 -22.16 -33.09
N ARG A 52 24.21 -21.32 -34.13
CA ARG A 52 23.17 -21.24 -35.21
C ARG A 52 22.04 -20.18 -35.14
N PRO A 53 21.50 -19.75 -36.31
CA PRO A 53 21.09 -18.36 -36.57
C PRO A 53 19.60 -18.08 -36.36
N ALA A 54 19.31 -16.89 -35.81
CA ALA A 54 18.09 -16.05 -35.82
C ALA A 54 16.70 -16.75 -35.74
N PRO A 55 15.84 -16.31 -34.82
CA PRO A 55 15.11 -15.07 -35.08
C PRO A 55 15.12 -14.12 -33.88
N LEU A 56 14.91 -12.84 -34.18
CA LEU A 56 14.63 -11.72 -33.28
C LEU A 56 14.00 -12.17 -31.95
N SER A 57 14.83 -12.47 -30.96
CA SER A 57 14.40 -12.71 -29.59
C SER A 57 13.99 -11.37 -29.06
N HIS A 58 12.70 -11.08 -29.21
CA HIS A 58 11.99 -10.15 -28.35
C HIS A 58 12.54 -10.37 -26.95
N CYS A 59 13.26 -9.38 -26.41
CA CYS A 59 13.47 -9.25 -24.98
C CYS A 59 12.08 -8.98 -24.40
N SER A 60 11.23 -10.01 -24.44
CA SER A 60 10.02 -10.07 -23.66
C SER A 60 10.54 -10.00 -22.25
N ASP A 61 10.18 -8.96 -21.50
CA ASP A 61 10.28 -8.95 -20.05
C ASP A 61 9.62 -10.24 -19.56
N HIS A 62 10.43 -11.29 -19.41
CA HIS A 62 9.99 -12.59 -18.94
C HIS A 62 9.84 -12.44 -17.44
N VAL A 63 8.74 -11.80 -17.02
CA VAL A 63 8.33 -11.84 -15.63
C VAL A 63 7.95 -13.29 -15.35
N SER A 64 8.66 -13.94 -14.44
CA SER A 64 8.36 -15.32 -14.10
C SER A 64 6.95 -15.39 -13.50
N CYS A 65 6.22 -16.47 -13.73
CA CYS A 65 4.92 -16.67 -13.08
C CYS A 65 5.04 -16.63 -11.55
N GLU A 66 6.21 -16.97 -11.00
CA GLU A 66 6.52 -16.87 -9.58
C GLU A 66 6.53 -15.40 -9.10
N ASP A 67 7.18 -14.50 -9.84
CA ASP A 67 7.23 -13.07 -9.51
C ASP A 67 5.84 -12.43 -9.56
N LEU A 68 5.00 -12.81 -10.54
CA LEU A 68 3.62 -12.34 -10.63
C LEU A 68 2.78 -12.80 -9.43
N LEU A 69 3.03 -14.00 -8.92
CA LEU A 69 2.33 -14.54 -7.74
C LEU A 69 2.78 -13.86 -6.43
N GLU A 70 4.00 -13.32 -6.37
CA GLU A 70 4.48 -12.60 -5.19
C GLU A 70 3.69 -11.30 -4.91
N PHE A 71 3.08 -10.70 -5.95
CA PHE A 71 2.24 -9.50 -5.84
C PHE A 71 0.79 -9.78 -5.44
N SER A 72 0.31 -11.02 -5.51
CA SER A 72 -0.99 -11.46 -4.93
C SER A 72 -0.94 -11.55 -3.39
N LYS A 73 -0.30 -10.55 -2.76
CA LYS A 73 0.06 -10.42 -1.34
C LYS A 73 -1.15 -10.36 -0.40
N ASP A 74 -2.36 -10.23 -0.93
CA ASP A 74 -3.61 -10.09 -0.18
C ASP A 74 -3.93 -11.32 0.71
N THR A 75 -3.26 -12.46 0.51
CA THR A 75 -3.46 -13.68 1.31
C THR A 75 -2.43 -13.89 2.42
N LYS A 76 -1.32 -13.14 2.44
CA LYS A 76 -0.22 -13.38 3.39
C LYS A 76 -0.63 -13.17 4.84
N GLY A 77 -1.58 -12.27 5.10
CA GLY A 77 -2.18 -12.12 6.44
C GLY A 77 -2.78 -13.45 6.91
N LYS A 78 -3.63 -14.06 6.07
CA LYS A 78 -4.37 -15.29 6.38
C LYS A 78 -3.47 -16.47 6.70
N GLU A 79 -2.38 -16.64 5.95
CA GLU A 79 -1.40 -17.69 6.18
C GLU A 79 -0.61 -17.49 7.49
N ARG A 80 -0.29 -16.23 7.82
CA ARG A 80 0.49 -15.87 9.01
C ARG A 80 -0.33 -15.91 10.30
N GLY A 81 -1.66 -15.87 10.22
CA GLY A 81 -2.54 -15.98 11.37
C GLY A 81 -2.22 -14.92 12.44
N VAL A 82 -1.93 -15.36 13.67
CA VAL A 82 -1.58 -14.51 14.81
C VAL A 82 -0.33 -13.66 14.59
N SER A 83 0.59 -14.08 13.71
CA SER A 83 1.84 -13.37 13.42
C SER A 83 1.69 -12.27 12.35
N SER A 84 0.51 -12.13 11.77
CA SER A 84 0.19 -11.16 10.73
C SER A 84 0.27 -9.71 11.20
N ASP A 85 0.48 -8.78 10.27
CA ASP A 85 0.50 -7.35 10.58
C ASP A 85 -0.90 -6.85 10.93
N GLU A 86 -1.96 -7.43 10.36
CA GLU A 86 -3.36 -7.13 10.68
C GLU A 86 -3.65 -7.41 12.16
N VAL A 87 -3.28 -8.58 12.67
CA VAL A 87 -3.44 -8.93 14.09
C VAL A 87 -2.62 -7.99 14.98
N ARG A 88 -1.39 -7.63 14.57
CA ARG A 88 -0.54 -6.69 15.31
C ARG A 88 -1.16 -5.29 15.37
N ILE A 89 -1.75 -4.82 14.28
CA ILE A 89 -2.46 -3.54 14.20
C ILE A 89 -3.71 -3.57 15.10
N MET A 90 -4.56 -4.60 14.99
CA MET A 90 -5.75 -4.73 15.85
C MET A 90 -5.37 -4.75 17.33
N THR A 91 -4.39 -5.58 17.70
CA THR A 91 -3.92 -5.69 19.10
C THR A 91 -3.37 -4.34 19.59
N LYS A 92 -2.71 -3.56 18.73
CA LYS A 92 -2.24 -2.21 19.08
C LYS A 92 -3.38 -1.20 19.28
N ILE A 93 -4.45 -1.30 18.48
CA ILE A 93 -5.62 -0.40 18.56
C ILE A 93 -6.45 -0.69 19.82
N PHE A 94 -6.68 -1.97 20.13
CA PHE A 94 -7.58 -2.38 21.21
C PHE A 94 -6.85 -2.69 22.52
N GLY A 95 -5.54 -2.90 22.48
CA GLY A 95 -4.72 -3.24 23.64
C GLY A 95 -5.13 -4.59 24.24
N ALA A 96 -5.17 -4.66 25.57
CA ALA A 96 -5.53 -5.87 26.31
C ALA A 96 -7.03 -6.25 26.25
N LYS A 97 -7.86 -5.50 25.51
CA LYS A 97 -9.30 -5.81 25.39
C LYS A 97 -9.60 -6.99 24.50
N ILE A 98 -8.69 -7.33 23.58
CA ILE A 98 -8.87 -8.41 22.61
C ILE A 98 -7.62 -9.28 22.58
N SER A 99 -7.80 -10.59 22.56
CA SER A 99 -6.70 -11.53 22.38
C SER A 99 -6.29 -11.64 20.91
N PRO A 100 -5.04 -12.03 20.60
CA PRO A 100 -4.62 -12.23 19.21
C PRO A 100 -5.45 -13.29 18.47
N ASP A 101 -5.89 -14.34 19.17
CA ASP A 101 -6.77 -15.38 18.62
C ASP A 101 -8.16 -14.84 18.27
N GLN A 102 -8.70 -13.94 19.11
CA GLN A 102 -9.95 -13.23 18.80
C GLN A 102 -9.77 -12.35 17.55
N CYS A 103 -8.65 -11.63 17.42
CA CYS A 103 -8.36 -10.84 16.21
C CYS A 103 -8.40 -11.72 14.95
N VAL A 104 -7.79 -12.90 14.98
CA VAL A 104 -7.83 -13.86 13.85
C VAL A 104 -9.26 -14.30 13.55
N SER A 105 -10.07 -14.60 14.57
CA SER A 105 -11.48 -14.96 14.41
C SER A 105 -12.28 -13.84 13.73
N ILE A 106 -12.09 -12.59 14.15
CA ILE A 106 -12.74 -11.41 13.57
C ILE A 106 -12.30 -11.22 12.12
N LEU A 107 -11.00 -11.28 11.84
CA LEU A 107 -10.43 -11.14 10.49
C LEU A 107 -10.98 -12.20 9.53
N ASN A 108 -11.14 -13.44 9.97
CA ASN A 108 -11.75 -14.50 9.16
C ASN A 108 -13.21 -14.20 8.78
N ALA A 109 -13.95 -13.46 9.61
CA ALA A 109 -15.35 -13.12 9.32
C ALA A 109 -15.51 -11.96 8.31
N VAL A 110 -14.43 -11.22 8.01
CA VAL A 110 -14.47 -10.05 7.12
C VAL A 110 -13.42 -10.11 6.01
N ASP A 111 -13.06 -11.32 5.61
CA ASP A 111 -12.08 -11.60 4.55
C ASP A 111 -10.75 -10.86 4.75
N TRP A 112 -10.26 -10.86 5.98
CA TRP A 112 -8.98 -10.25 6.37
C TRP A 112 -8.87 -8.75 6.13
N ASN A 113 -10.00 -8.06 5.87
CA ASN A 113 -10.02 -6.62 5.76
C ASN A 113 -9.91 -5.96 7.16
N ILE A 114 -8.75 -5.38 7.45
CA ILE A 114 -8.45 -4.76 8.75
C ILE A 114 -9.44 -3.65 9.14
N HIS A 115 -9.87 -2.82 8.19
CA HIS A 115 -10.80 -1.72 8.47
C HIS A 115 -12.18 -2.25 8.87
N ARG A 116 -12.66 -3.29 8.17
CA ARG A 116 -13.90 -3.99 8.49
C ARG A 116 -13.81 -4.71 9.83
N ALA A 117 -12.66 -5.34 10.12
CA ALA A 117 -12.43 -6.04 11.38
C ALA A 117 -12.47 -5.08 12.57
N ILE A 118 -11.79 -3.93 12.49
CA ILE A 118 -11.83 -2.88 13.52
C ILE A 118 -13.27 -2.41 13.79
N LYS A 119 -14.07 -2.25 12.73
CA LYS A 119 -15.48 -1.84 12.85
C LYS A 119 -16.34 -2.93 13.50
N LEU A 120 -16.13 -4.20 13.13
CA LEU A 120 -16.80 -5.35 13.75
C LEU A 120 -16.45 -5.47 15.24
N THR A 121 -15.17 -5.39 15.61
CA THR A 121 -14.75 -5.39 17.02
C THR A 121 -15.39 -4.26 17.82
N ARG A 122 -15.42 -3.04 17.26
CA ARG A 122 -16.08 -1.90 17.92
C ARG A 122 -17.58 -2.13 18.11
N LEU A 123 -18.24 -2.74 17.13
CA LEU A 123 -19.65 -3.10 17.25
C LEU A 123 -19.85 -4.15 18.35
N GLU A 124 -19.04 -5.21 18.38
CA GLU A 124 -19.12 -6.24 19.44
C GLU A 124 -18.96 -5.65 20.84
N MET A 125 -17.98 -4.76 21.03
CA MET A 125 -17.79 -4.06 22.31
C MET A 125 -19.00 -3.19 22.69
N LEU A 126 -19.60 -2.48 21.73
CA LEU A 126 -20.79 -1.67 22.00
C LEU A 126 -22.00 -2.55 22.36
N LEU A 127 -22.14 -3.71 21.72
CA LEU A 127 -23.21 -4.66 22.04
C LEU A 127 -23.00 -5.27 23.43
N GLU A 128 -21.75 -5.61 23.78
CA GLU A 128 -21.36 -6.04 25.13
C GLU A 128 -21.73 -5.01 26.19
N ASP A 129 -21.40 -3.74 25.96
CA ASP A 129 -21.71 -2.64 26.87
C ASP A 129 -23.24 -2.43 27.05
N ASN A 130 -24.04 -2.77 26.03
CA ASN A 130 -25.51 -2.68 26.06
C ASN A 130 -26.20 -3.99 26.43
N HIS A 131 -25.45 -5.05 26.78
CA HIS A 131 -25.97 -6.39 27.06
C HIS A 131 -26.76 -7.04 25.89
N CYS A 132 -26.43 -6.66 24.65
CA CYS A 132 -27.07 -7.11 23.42
C CYS A 132 -26.23 -8.17 22.68
N ASN A 133 -25.85 -9.25 23.36
CA ASN A 133 -24.95 -10.29 22.81
C ASN A 133 -25.66 -11.50 22.19
N GLY A 134 -26.97 -11.41 21.97
CA GLY A 134 -27.76 -12.52 21.42
C GLY A 134 -27.54 -12.78 19.92
N MET A 135 -26.97 -11.81 19.20
CA MET A 135 -26.75 -11.91 17.76
C MET A 135 -25.44 -12.63 17.47
N ASP A 136 -25.47 -13.55 16.51
CA ASP A 136 -24.27 -14.20 16.03
C ASP A 136 -23.41 -13.23 15.21
N ARG A 137 -22.13 -13.59 15.02
CA ARG A 137 -21.16 -12.76 14.30
C ARG A 137 -21.60 -12.49 12.85
N GLN A 138 -22.24 -13.45 12.18
CA GLN A 138 -22.70 -13.25 10.81
C GLN A 138 -23.85 -12.23 10.74
N GLY A 139 -24.76 -12.26 11.71
CA GLY A 139 -25.79 -11.23 11.87
C GLY A 139 -25.20 -9.84 12.10
N GLN A 140 -24.15 -9.73 12.91
CA GLN A 140 -23.44 -8.46 13.14
C GLN A 140 -22.76 -7.93 11.87
N VAL A 141 -22.08 -8.79 11.11
CA VAL A 141 -21.48 -8.42 9.81
C VAL A 141 -22.55 -7.97 8.83
N SER A 142 -23.66 -8.70 8.73
CA SER A 142 -24.77 -8.35 7.83
C SER A 142 -25.40 -6.99 8.19
N ALA A 143 -25.49 -6.67 9.49
CA ALA A 143 -25.93 -5.36 9.95
C ALA A 143 -24.94 -4.25 9.58
N LEU A 144 -23.63 -4.50 9.71
CA LEU A 144 -22.59 -3.56 9.27
C LEU A 144 -22.66 -3.32 7.76
N GLU A 145 -22.85 -4.35 6.95
CA GLU A 145 -22.99 -4.20 5.50
C GLU A 145 -24.22 -3.36 5.14
N SER A 146 -25.37 -3.64 5.77
CA SER A 146 -26.60 -2.85 5.60
C SER A 146 -26.46 -1.40 6.08
N ALA A 147 -25.59 -1.17 7.05
CA ALA A 147 -25.25 0.15 7.58
C ALA A 147 -24.09 0.83 6.83
N ALA A 148 -23.63 0.30 5.69
CA ALA A 148 -22.47 0.82 4.95
C ALA A 148 -21.19 0.93 5.82
N TRP A 149 -21.01 -0.03 6.72
CA TRP A 149 -19.93 -0.10 7.70
C TRP A 149 -19.90 1.10 8.67
N ASP A 150 -21.06 1.70 8.97
CA ASP A 150 -21.23 2.65 10.08
C ASP A 150 -21.57 1.88 11.38
N VAL A 151 -20.68 1.99 12.36
CA VAL A 151 -20.78 1.25 13.63
C VAL A 151 -21.98 1.74 14.46
N THR A 152 -22.23 3.05 14.50
CA THR A 152 -23.31 3.64 15.31
C THR A 152 -24.67 3.29 14.72
N LYS A 153 -24.80 3.37 13.39
CA LYS A 153 -26.02 2.98 12.69
C LYS A 153 -26.29 1.48 12.85
N ALA A 154 -25.29 0.62 12.68
CA ALA A 154 -25.43 -0.83 12.87
C ALA A 154 -25.81 -1.16 14.32
N ALA A 155 -25.15 -0.55 15.31
CA ALA A 155 -25.48 -0.74 16.73
C ALA A 155 -26.94 -0.32 17.01
N THR A 156 -27.37 0.83 16.51
CA THR A 156 -28.76 1.30 16.67
C THR A 156 -29.75 0.30 16.06
N MET A 157 -29.45 -0.23 14.87
CA MET A 157 -30.30 -1.24 14.22
C MET A 157 -30.40 -2.53 15.03
N LEU A 158 -29.30 -2.97 15.64
CA LEU A 158 -29.26 -4.21 16.43
C LEU A 158 -29.87 -4.06 17.83
N ILE A 159 -29.66 -2.92 18.48
CA ILE A 159 -30.17 -2.65 19.84
C ILE A 159 -31.67 -2.33 19.81
N SER A 160 -32.17 -1.74 18.72
CA SER A 160 -33.59 -1.38 18.59
C SER A 160 -34.49 -2.54 18.11
N ASN A 161 -33.92 -3.72 17.89
CA ASN A 161 -34.60 -4.92 17.39
C ASN A 161 -34.87 -5.90 18.52
#